data_AF-A0A947CAZ4-F1
#
_entry.id   AF-A0A947CAZ4-F1
#
_cell.length_a   1.000
_cell.length_b   1.000
_cell.length_c   1.000
_cell.angle_alpha   90.00
_cell.angle_beta   90.00
_cell.angle_gamma   90.00
#
_symmetry.space_group_name_H-M   'P 1'
#
loop_
_entity.id
_entity.type
_entity.pdbx_description
1 polymer ?
#
loop_
_entity_poly.entity_id
_entity_poly.type
_entity_poly.pdbx_seq_one_letter_code
_entity_poly.pdbx_strand_id
1 'polypeptide(L)'
;LIAGARILSLTANPHTQNLTTVEFSIGQDPTVRQVPLPEFREAIARALLNPLQNQGLPEKPDVESLQAHIGGRYLLEASLFYVKPLELRHDLGLSEVQVRFNEVEHVLSLEDFREVLDERVRSELGLDQPNQPSIDLAIVDQAETANAHGNWAATIAMLNPWLTPIAMLMRTGESEGLPEEVHQRLSMSLDLLGTAYAKIGELEAANEVLRLGVQWAGESGQAGTLFLALGRASTESDKHGESIGLLRRAIRLGAEEREALPLLARSLAARDQILAAMVCAERACELGADADDLKALRERLEARLGGSWPRFRVMVAGTE
;
A
#
# COMPACT_ATOMS: atom_id res chain seq x y z
N LEU A 1 -27.11 19.72 5.07
CA LEU A 1 -26.24 20.41 6.06
C LEU A 1 -25.13 19.44 6.45
N ILE A 2 -23.99 19.46 5.75
CA ILE A 2 -22.98 18.39 5.83
C ILE A 2 -21.98 18.65 6.95
N ALA A 3 -21.60 19.91 7.18
CA ALA A 3 -20.86 20.37 8.37
C ALA A 3 -21.76 20.99 9.45
N GLY A 4 -23.09 20.95 9.29
CA GLY A 4 -24.00 21.80 10.07
C GLY A 4 -23.85 23.30 9.79
N ALA A 5 -23.11 23.69 8.74
CA ALA A 5 -22.87 25.09 8.41
C ALA A 5 -24.07 25.75 7.71
N ARG A 6 -24.56 26.85 8.28
CA ARG A 6 -25.64 27.66 7.71
C ARG A 6 -25.07 28.99 7.24
N ILE A 7 -25.06 29.19 5.92
CA ILE A 7 -24.71 30.48 5.32
C ILE A 7 -25.94 31.38 5.42
N LEU A 8 -25.77 32.54 6.05
CA LEU A 8 -26.81 33.55 6.21
C LEU A 8 -26.75 34.58 5.08
N SER A 9 -25.55 35.01 4.73
CA SER A 9 -25.33 35.97 3.65
C SER A 9 -23.98 35.78 2.96
N LEU A 10 -23.92 36.21 1.70
CA LEU A 10 -22.73 36.26 0.85
C LEU A 10 -22.67 37.67 0.26
N THR A 11 -21.66 38.45 0.64
CA THR A 11 -21.49 39.83 0.20
C THR A 11 -20.23 39.95 -0.63
N ALA A 12 -20.37 40.15 -1.94
CA ALA A 12 -19.25 40.44 -2.82
C ALA A 12 -18.83 41.91 -2.67
N ASN A 13 -17.55 42.18 -2.44
CA ASN A 13 -17.03 43.56 -2.40
C ASN A 13 -16.57 43.99 -3.80
N PRO A 14 -17.27 44.90 -4.49
CA PRO A 14 -16.94 45.29 -5.87
C PRO A 14 -15.65 46.13 -5.99
N HIS A 15 -15.06 46.57 -4.88
CA HIS A 15 -13.87 47.43 -4.87
C HIS A 15 -12.57 46.68 -4.57
N THR A 16 -12.64 45.40 -4.21
CA THR A 16 -11.49 44.52 -4.03
C THR A 16 -11.77 43.23 -4.80
N GLN A 17 -10.97 42.94 -5.82
CA GLN A 17 -11.19 41.81 -6.73
C GLN A 17 -11.26 40.43 -6.05
N ASN A 18 -10.96 40.32 -4.75
CA ASN A 18 -10.75 39.04 -4.04
C ASN A 18 -11.45 38.89 -2.68
N LEU A 19 -12.32 39.81 -2.22
CA LEU A 19 -12.89 39.71 -0.87
C LEU A 19 -14.42 39.59 -0.91
N THR A 20 -14.90 38.38 -1.20
CA THR A 20 -16.26 37.99 -0.84
C THR A 20 -16.29 37.71 0.65
N THR A 21 -17.21 38.34 1.38
CA THR A 21 -17.43 38.10 2.81
C THR A 21 -18.61 37.14 2.98
N VAL A 22 -18.44 36.17 3.88
CA VAL A 22 -19.44 35.15 4.20
C VAL A 22 -19.87 35.32 5.65
N GLU A 23 -21.19 35.39 5.88
CA GLU A 23 -21.78 35.31 7.21
C GLU A 23 -22.36 33.91 7.42
N PHE A 24 -21.92 33.22 8.46
CA PHE A 24 -22.31 31.84 8.70
C PHE A 24 -22.30 31.45 10.18
N SER A 25 -22.99 30.36 10.49
CA SER A 25 -22.86 29.63 11.76
C SER A 25 -22.58 28.14 11.49
N ILE A 26 -22.02 27.43 12.47
CA ILE A 26 -21.70 25.98 12.35
C ILE A 26 -22.40 25.22 13.49
N GLY A 27 -23.12 24.17 13.12
CA GLY A 27 -23.73 23.24 14.08
C GLY A 27 -24.91 23.86 14.82
N GLN A 28 -24.95 23.69 16.14
CA GLN A 28 -25.95 24.30 17.01
C GLN A 28 -25.47 25.59 17.67
N ASP A 29 -24.26 26.05 17.38
CA ASP A 29 -23.74 27.32 17.88
C ASP A 29 -24.50 28.49 17.20
N PRO A 30 -25.23 29.33 17.95
CA PRO A 30 -25.94 30.47 17.39
C PRO A 30 -24.99 31.62 16.97
N THR A 31 -23.69 31.53 17.26
CA THR A 31 -22.72 32.57 16.97
C THR A 31 -22.53 32.75 15.46
N VAL A 32 -22.95 33.89 14.95
CA VAL A 32 -22.72 34.28 13.56
C VAL A 32 -21.31 34.83 13.42
N ARG A 33 -20.54 34.23 12.50
CA ARG A 33 -19.19 34.66 12.13
C ARG A 33 -19.25 35.33 10.77
N GLN A 34 -18.54 36.44 10.63
CA GLN A 34 -18.38 37.15 9.37
C GLN A 34 -16.90 37.13 8.99
N VAL A 35 -16.57 36.40 7.92
CA VAL A 35 -15.17 36.18 7.51
C VAL A 35 -15.03 36.26 5.98
N PRO A 36 -13.83 36.55 5.45
CA PRO A 36 -13.53 36.38 4.04
C PRO A 36 -13.74 34.94 3.55
N LEU A 37 -14.08 34.77 2.27
CA LEU A 37 -14.32 33.45 1.65
C LEU A 37 -13.19 32.42 1.88
N PRO A 38 -11.89 32.77 1.83
CA PRO A 38 -10.81 31.82 2.15
C PRO A 38 -10.87 31.31 3.60
N GLU A 39 -11.10 32.21 4.56
CA GLU A 39 -11.24 31.86 5.98
C GLU A 39 -12.52 31.04 6.24
N PHE A 40 -13.60 31.33 5.52
CA PHE A 40 -14.80 30.51 5.54
C PHE A 40 -14.51 29.08 5.06
N ARG A 41 -13.80 28.93 3.93
CA ARG A 41 -13.39 27.61 3.41
C ARG A 41 -12.58 26.85 4.46
N GLU A 42 -11.63 27.50 5.12
CA GLU A 42 -10.82 26.90 6.19
C GLU A 42 -11.66 26.53 7.43
N ALA A 43 -12.66 27.33 7.79
CA ALA A 43 -13.56 27.01 8.89
C ALA A 43 -14.45 25.79 8.60
N ILE A 44 -14.97 25.69 7.36
CA ILE A 44 -15.76 24.53 6.91
C ILE A 44 -14.89 23.28 6.85
N ALA A 45 -13.70 23.40 6.29
CA ALA A 45 -12.66 22.38 6.28
C ALA A 45 -12.42 21.76 7.66
N ARG A 46 -12.10 22.59 8.66
CA ARG A 46 -11.86 22.11 10.03
C ARG A 46 -13.09 21.43 10.62
N ALA A 47 -14.29 21.91 10.31
CA ALA A 47 -15.53 21.28 10.78
C ALA A 47 -15.79 19.92 10.12
N LEU A 48 -15.49 19.81 8.82
CA LEU A 48 -15.60 18.55 8.07
C LEU A 48 -14.50 17.56 8.44
N LEU A 49 -13.31 17.99 8.86
CA LEU A 49 -12.21 17.10 9.23
C LEU A 49 -12.12 16.79 10.73
N ASN A 50 -13.04 17.33 11.54
CA ASN A 50 -13.00 17.10 12.98
C ASN A 50 -13.31 15.62 13.28
N PRO A 51 -12.42 14.84 13.91
CA PRO A 51 -12.67 13.40 14.10
C PRO A 51 -13.96 13.16 14.88
N LEU A 52 -14.83 12.31 14.34
CA LEU A 52 -16.03 11.87 15.03
C LEU A 52 -15.66 10.84 16.10
N GLN A 53 -16.38 10.86 17.23
CA GLN A 53 -16.22 9.82 18.23
C GLN A 53 -16.75 8.48 17.68
N ASN A 54 -15.93 7.44 17.80
CA ASN A 54 -16.34 6.09 17.47
C ASN A 54 -17.48 5.66 18.39
N GLN A 55 -18.63 5.38 17.81
CA GLN A 55 -19.76 4.79 18.52
C GLN A 55 -19.82 3.30 18.18
N GLY A 56 -19.95 2.44 19.17
CA GLY A 56 -20.13 1.00 18.94
C GLY A 56 -21.47 0.71 18.27
N LEU A 57 -21.56 -0.39 17.54
CA LEU A 57 -22.82 -0.84 16.95
C LEU A 57 -23.54 -1.78 17.95
N PRO A 58 -24.81 -1.51 18.31
CA PRO A 58 -25.56 -2.40 19.18
C PRO A 58 -25.99 -3.68 18.44
N GLU A 59 -26.29 -4.76 19.17
CA GLU A 59 -26.69 -6.07 18.59
C GLU A 59 -27.93 -5.99 17.67
N LYS A 60 -28.83 -5.04 17.93
CA LYS A 60 -30.00 -4.75 17.09
C LYS A 60 -29.95 -3.29 16.67
N PRO A 61 -29.22 -2.98 15.60
CA PRO A 61 -29.03 -1.60 15.18
C PRO A 61 -30.30 -1.06 14.53
N ASP A 62 -30.71 0.14 14.95
CA ASP A 62 -31.66 0.97 14.19
C ASP A 62 -30.91 1.91 13.24
N VAL A 63 -31.66 2.68 12.44
CA VAL A 63 -31.08 3.58 11.43
C VAL A 63 -30.18 4.63 12.08
N GLU A 64 -30.59 5.18 13.22
CA GLU A 64 -29.80 6.20 13.94
C GLU A 64 -28.49 5.61 14.46
N SER A 65 -28.53 4.40 15.02
CA SER A 65 -27.35 3.67 15.49
C SER A 65 -26.39 3.35 14.35
N LEU A 66 -26.89 2.95 13.17
CA LEU A 66 -26.08 2.73 11.98
C LEU A 66 -25.40 4.02 11.51
N GLN A 67 -26.16 5.11 11.43
CA GLN A 67 -25.63 6.42 11.02
C GLN A 67 -24.60 6.95 12.01
N ALA A 68 -24.82 6.75 13.31
CA ALA A 68 -23.89 7.17 14.34
C ALA A 68 -22.62 6.31 14.35
N HIS A 69 -22.76 5.00 14.11
CA HIS A 69 -21.64 4.07 13.99
C HIS A 69 -20.77 4.38 12.77
N ILE A 70 -21.36 4.62 11.58
CA ILE A 70 -20.59 5.00 10.39
C ILE A 70 -20.05 6.43 10.52
N GLY A 71 -20.87 7.33 11.06
CA GLY A 71 -20.66 8.75 11.14
C GLY A 71 -21.51 9.47 10.09
N GLY A 72 -22.61 10.11 10.53
CA GLY A 72 -23.57 10.76 9.63
C GLY A 72 -22.95 11.79 8.69
N ARG A 73 -21.86 12.45 9.10
CA ARG A 73 -21.08 13.32 8.23
C ARG A 73 -20.48 12.56 7.04
N TYR A 74 -19.81 11.44 7.29
CA TYR A 74 -19.18 10.63 6.24
C TYR A 74 -20.19 10.09 5.22
N LEU A 75 -21.41 9.74 5.64
CA LEU A 75 -22.48 9.35 4.71
C LEU A 75 -22.90 10.50 3.78
N LEU A 76 -22.92 11.73 4.31
CA LEU A 76 -23.24 12.92 3.54
C LEU A 76 -22.07 13.33 2.62
N GLU A 77 -20.83 13.24 3.09
CA GLU A 77 -19.61 13.47 2.30
C GLU A 77 -19.49 12.46 1.16
N ALA A 78 -19.76 11.18 1.41
CA ALA A 78 -19.78 10.14 0.39
C ALA A 78 -20.73 10.53 -0.77
N SER A 79 -21.90 11.06 -0.45
CA SER A 79 -22.87 11.52 -1.44
C SER A 79 -22.37 12.71 -2.27
N LEU A 80 -21.56 13.61 -1.69
CA LEU A 80 -20.93 14.71 -2.43
C LEU A 80 -19.88 14.23 -3.42
N PHE A 81 -19.15 13.17 -3.05
CA PHE A 81 -18.06 12.62 -3.85
C PHE A 81 -18.50 11.44 -4.71
N TYR A 82 -19.80 11.24 -4.92
CA TYR A 82 -20.36 10.15 -5.72
C TYR A 82 -19.94 8.75 -5.24
N VAL A 83 -19.55 8.62 -3.97
CA VAL A 83 -19.31 7.33 -3.30
C VAL A 83 -20.65 6.84 -2.76
N LYS A 84 -21.09 5.67 -3.19
CA LYS A 84 -22.35 5.06 -2.77
C LYS A 84 -22.10 3.91 -1.80
N PRO A 85 -22.34 4.07 -0.50
CA PRO A 85 -22.34 2.94 0.43
C PRO A 85 -23.44 1.94 0.05
N LEU A 86 -23.08 0.66 -0.01
CA LEU A 86 -23.97 -0.43 -0.39
C LEU A 86 -24.33 -1.30 0.81
N GLU A 87 -23.32 -1.72 1.59
CA GLU A 87 -23.47 -2.66 2.69
C GLU A 87 -22.49 -2.31 3.82
N LEU A 88 -22.94 -2.42 5.07
CA LEU A 88 -22.08 -2.40 6.25
C LEU A 88 -22.06 -3.82 6.83
N ARG A 89 -20.87 -4.40 6.95
CA ARG A 89 -20.63 -5.68 7.62
C ARG A 89 -19.96 -5.41 8.95
N HIS A 90 -20.46 -6.03 10.01
CA HIS A 90 -19.90 -5.91 11.35
C HIS A 90 -19.71 -7.31 11.94
N ASP A 91 -18.46 -7.66 12.25
CA ASP A 91 -18.12 -8.93 12.88
C ASP A 91 -17.00 -8.74 13.91
N LEU A 92 -17.15 -9.34 15.10
CA LEU A 92 -16.18 -9.30 16.19
C LEU A 92 -15.64 -7.89 16.52
N GLY A 93 -16.46 -6.85 16.36
CA GLY A 93 -16.07 -5.46 16.64
C GLY A 93 -15.35 -4.75 15.48
N LEU A 94 -15.09 -5.43 14.37
CA LEU A 94 -14.58 -4.85 13.13
C LEU A 94 -15.73 -4.52 12.21
N SER A 95 -15.64 -3.37 11.55
CA SER A 95 -16.65 -2.90 10.60
C SER A 95 -16.04 -2.67 9.24
N GLU A 96 -16.67 -3.22 8.21
CA GLU A 96 -16.32 -3.02 6.81
C GLU A 96 -17.50 -2.42 6.06
N VAL A 97 -17.22 -1.50 5.15
CA VAL A 97 -18.21 -0.88 4.28
C VAL A 97 -17.93 -1.28 2.85
N GLN A 98 -18.90 -1.90 2.20
CA GLN A 98 -18.91 -2.06 0.76
C GLN A 98 -19.42 -0.77 0.14
N VAL A 99 -18.63 -0.18 -0.75
CA VAL A 99 -18.96 1.07 -1.44
C VAL A 99 -18.89 0.86 -2.95
N ARG A 100 -19.65 1.66 -3.69
CA ARG A 100 -19.49 1.80 -5.13
C ARG A 100 -18.98 3.19 -5.47
N PHE A 101 -17.90 3.26 -6.22
CA PHE A 101 -17.31 4.49 -6.70
C PHE A 101 -16.80 4.25 -8.12
N ASN A 102 -17.03 5.20 -9.04
CA ASN A 102 -16.70 5.05 -10.47
C ASN A 102 -17.17 3.72 -11.09
N GLU A 103 -18.37 3.27 -10.73
CA GLU A 103 -18.97 1.99 -11.16
C GLU A 103 -18.29 0.71 -10.64
N VAL A 104 -17.19 0.84 -9.89
CA VAL A 104 -16.46 -0.28 -9.25
C VAL A 104 -16.92 -0.46 -7.80
N GLU A 105 -17.01 -1.71 -7.35
CA GLU A 105 -17.33 -2.03 -5.96
C GLU A 105 -16.06 -2.33 -5.16
N HIS A 106 -15.90 -1.62 -4.04
CA HIS A 106 -14.77 -1.76 -3.13
C HIS A 106 -15.27 -2.19 -1.75
N VAL A 107 -14.46 -2.95 -1.02
CA VAL A 107 -14.67 -3.26 0.40
C VAL A 107 -13.56 -2.58 1.18
N LEU A 108 -13.94 -1.70 2.10
CA LEU A 108 -13.02 -0.93 2.93
C LEU A 108 -13.30 -1.20 4.40
N SER A 109 -12.29 -1.15 5.27
CA SER A 109 -12.57 -1.01 6.69
C SER A 109 -13.32 0.31 6.93
N LEU A 110 -14.10 0.40 8.00
CA LEU A 110 -14.81 1.63 8.33
C LEU A 110 -13.85 2.79 8.59
N GLU A 111 -12.65 2.51 9.10
CA GLU A 111 -11.61 3.51 9.30
C GLU A 111 -11.05 4.00 7.96
N ASP A 112 -10.72 3.09 7.04
CA ASP A 112 -10.25 3.46 5.68
C ASP A 112 -11.30 4.25 4.92
N PHE A 113 -12.58 3.86 5.01
CA PHE A 113 -13.68 4.59 4.38
C PHE A 113 -13.73 6.06 4.83
N ARG A 114 -13.54 6.30 6.14
CA ARG A 114 -13.52 7.65 6.72
C ARG A 114 -12.29 8.43 6.29
N GLU A 115 -11.13 7.80 6.32
CA GLU A 115 -9.87 8.39 5.89
C GLU A 115 -9.95 8.84 4.42
N VAL A 116 -10.48 8.00 3.54
CA VAL A 116 -10.65 8.31 2.11
C VAL A 116 -11.55 9.54 1.90
N LEU A 117 -12.64 9.66 2.66
CA LEU A 117 -13.53 10.82 2.56
C LEU A 117 -12.90 12.08 3.13
N ASP A 118 -12.24 11.99 4.28
CA ASP A 118 -11.51 13.11 4.88
C ASP A 118 -10.43 13.63 3.90
N GLU A 119 -9.74 12.73 3.20
CA GLU A 119 -8.76 13.12 2.18
C GLU A 119 -9.40 13.80 0.97
N ARG A 120 -10.55 13.31 0.52
CA ARG A 120 -11.27 13.96 -0.58
C ARG A 120 -11.75 15.37 -0.20
N VAL A 121 -12.18 15.56 1.06
CA VAL A 121 -12.49 16.88 1.61
C VAL A 121 -11.25 17.78 1.60
N ARG A 122 -10.07 17.27 2.01
CA ARG A 122 -8.81 18.04 1.98
C ARG A 122 -8.45 18.50 0.57
N SER A 123 -8.52 17.60 -0.39
CA SER A 123 -8.17 17.86 -1.79
C SER A 123 -9.10 18.90 -2.43
N GLU A 124 -10.43 18.74 -2.31
CA GLU A 124 -11.41 19.65 -2.92
C GLU A 124 -11.37 21.06 -2.29
N LEU A 125 -11.03 21.14 -1.00
CA LEU A 125 -10.90 22.42 -0.32
C LEU A 125 -9.54 23.09 -0.56
N GLY A 126 -8.58 22.40 -1.18
CA GLY A 126 -7.21 22.89 -1.37
C GLY A 126 -6.49 23.07 -0.03
N LEU A 127 -6.87 22.26 0.97
CA LEU A 127 -6.18 22.18 2.26
C LEU A 127 -4.96 21.29 2.21
N ASP A 128 -4.75 20.58 1.09
CA ASP A 128 -3.48 19.98 0.78
C ASP A 128 -2.43 21.02 1.09
N GLN A 129 -1.64 20.73 2.12
CA GLN A 129 -0.48 21.55 2.41
C GLN A 129 0.27 21.69 1.09
N PRO A 130 0.90 22.83 0.77
CA PRO A 130 1.77 22.98 -0.40
C PRO A 130 2.95 21.97 -0.44
N ASN A 131 2.98 21.00 0.48
CA ASN A 131 3.92 19.91 0.64
C ASN A 131 3.30 18.50 0.53
N GLN A 132 2.05 18.30 0.11
CA GLN A 132 1.70 16.97 -0.42
C GLN A 132 2.53 16.79 -1.70
N PRO A 133 3.48 15.85 -1.74
CA PRO A 133 4.36 15.71 -2.87
C PRO A 133 3.52 15.23 -4.04
N SER A 134 3.30 16.10 -5.03
CA SER A 134 2.87 15.63 -6.33
C SER A 134 3.89 14.60 -6.79
N ILE A 135 3.42 13.41 -7.19
CA ILE A 135 4.30 12.35 -7.64
C ILE A 135 5.04 12.85 -8.90
N ASP A 136 6.29 13.23 -8.73
CA ASP A 136 7.16 13.68 -9.82
C ASP A 136 8.00 12.49 -10.32
N LEU A 137 7.50 11.80 -11.34
CA LEU A 137 8.14 10.61 -11.90
C LEU A 137 9.61 10.82 -12.35
N ALA A 138 10.05 12.07 -12.56
CA ALA A 138 11.45 12.37 -12.87
C ALA A 138 12.41 12.07 -11.71
N ILE A 139 11.91 12.01 -10.47
CA ILE A 139 12.70 11.65 -9.28
C ILE A 139 13.11 10.17 -9.30
N VAL A 140 12.40 9.31 -10.03
CA VAL A 140 12.69 7.86 -10.08
C VAL A 140 14.09 7.60 -10.64
N ASP A 141 14.55 8.35 -11.66
CA ASP A 141 15.89 8.18 -12.24
C ASP A 141 17.00 8.55 -11.23
N GLN A 142 16.74 9.54 -10.38
CA GLN A 142 17.66 9.96 -9.32
C GLN A 142 17.71 8.92 -8.21
N ALA A 143 16.56 8.36 -7.83
CA ALA A 143 16.44 7.31 -6.85
C ALA A 143 17.12 6.00 -7.31
N GLU A 144 17.00 5.64 -8.59
CA GLU A 144 17.71 4.50 -9.18
C GLU A 144 19.23 4.70 -9.09
N THR A 145 19.70 5.89 -9.47
CA THR A 145 21.12 6.26 -9.34
C THR A 145 21.57 6.18 -7.88
N ALA A 146 20.79 6.69 -6.94
CA ALA A 146 21.11 6.64 -5.52
C ALA A 146 21.20 5.19 -5.00
N ASN A 147 20.26 4.33 -5.38
CA ASN A 147 20.29 2.90 -5.05
C ASN A 147 21.53 2.20 -5.65
N ALA A 148 21.88 2.48 -6.91
CA ALA A 148 23.06 1.90 -7.54
C ALA A 148 24.37 2.25 -6.81
N HIS A 149 24.43 3.42 -6.16
CA HIS A 149 25.58 3.85 -5.36
C HIS A 149 25.48 3.47 -3.87
N GLY A 150 24.43 2.75 -3.47
CA GLY A 150 24.20 2.37 -2.08
C GLY A 150 23.77 3.51 -1.15
N ASN A 151 23.28 4.62 -1.72
CA ASN A 151 22.80 5.78 -0.97
C ASN A 151 21.34 5.60 -0.52
N TRP A 152 21.08 4.56 0.27
CA TRP A 152 19.71 4.13 0.65
C TRP A 152 18.90 5.23 1.34
N ALA A 153 19.54 5.99 2.23
CA ALA A 153 18.88 7.09 2.94
C ALA A 153 18.38 8.19 1.98
N ALA A 154 19.12 8.44 0.89
CA ALA A 154 18.71 9.42 -0.11
C ALA A 154 17.50 8.91 -0.91
N THR A 155 17.50 7.63 -1.32
CA THR A 155 16.35 6.98 -1.97
C THR A 155 15.10 7.07 -1.09
N ILE A 156 15.22 6.76 0.21
CA ILE A 156 14.11 6.84 1.15
C ILE A 156 13.60 8.28 1.26
N ALA A 157 14.49 9.26 1.41
CA ALA A 157 14.09 10.67 1.51
C ALA A 157 13.34 11.16 0.25
N MET A 158 13.71 10.66 -0.94
CA MET A 158 13.07 11.01 -2.21
C MET A 158 11.69 10.35 -2.39
N LEU A 159 11.58 9.05 -2.09
CA LEU A 159 10.43 8.25 -2.48
C LEU A 159 9.43 7.96 -1.35
N ASN A 160 9.86 7.94 -0.09
CA ASN A 160 8.96 7.71 1.05
C ASN A 160 7.74 8.67 1.06
N PRO A 161 7.88 9.95 0.72
CA PRO A 161 6.73 10.86 0.69
C PRO A 161 5.64 10.46 -0.32
N TRP A 162 5.94 9.59 -1.31
CA TRP A 162 4.97 9.12 -2.30
C TRP A 162 4.13 7.94 -1.82
N LEU A 163 4.47 7.28 -0.72
CA LEU A 163 3.75 6.08 -0.26
C LEU A 163 2.26 6.35 -0.04
N THR A 164 1.92 7.43 0.66
CA THR A 164 0.53 7.78 0.92
C THR A 164 -0.23 8.13 -0.37
N PRO A 165 0.25 9.04 -1.24
CA PRO A 165 -0.39 9.30 -2.54
C PRO A 165 -0.58 8.04 -3.40
N ILE A 166 0.43 7.18 -3.48
CA ILE A 166 0.38 5.95 -4.28
C ILE A 166 -0.64 4.96 -3.72
N ALA A 167 -0.67 4.77 -2.40
CA ALA A 167 -1.68 3.92 -1.76
C ALA A 167 -3.09 4.48 -1.97
N MET A 168 -3.25 5.80 -1.95
CA MET A 168 -4.54 6.46 -2.16
C MET A 168 -5.06 6.25 -3.58
N LEU A 169 -4.23 6.42 -4.61
CA LEU A 169 -4.61 6.17 -6.01
C LEU A 169 -5.19 4.77 -6.23
N MET A 170 -4.65 3.76 -5.54
CA MET A 170 -5.18 2.39 -5.57
C MET A 170 -6.53 2.27 -4.88
N ARG A 171 -6.67 2.88 -3.69
CA ARG A 171 -7.90 2.82 -2.89
C ARG A 171 -9.08 3.54 -3.58
N THR A 172 -8.80 4.63 -4.30
CA THR A 172 -9.82 5.42 -5.02
C THR A 172 -10.14 4.88 -6.41
N GLY A 173 -9.40 3.87 -6.90
CA GLY A 173 -9.54 3.37 -8.28
C GLY A 173 -9.04 4.36 -9.35
N GLU A 174 -8.46 5.49 -8.95
CA GLU A 174 -7.83 6.44 -9.90
C GLU A 174 -6.62 5.82 -10.61
N SER A 175 -6.03 4.76 -10.03
CA SER A 175 -4.97 3.99 -10.67
C SER A 175 -5.40 3.35 -12.00
N GLU A 176 -6.66 2.96 -12.18
CA GLU A 176 -7.12 2.29 -13.42
C GLU A 176 -7.07 3.20 -14.65
N GLY A 177 -7.17 4.52 -14.46
CA GLY A 177 -7.12 5.51 -15.53
C GLY A 177 -5.70 5.89 -15.96
N LEU A 178 -4.66 5.40 -15.27
CA LEU A 178 -3.28 5.79 -15.53
C LEU A 178 -2.69 5.04 -16.74
N PRO A 179 -1.85 5.69 -17.55
CA PRO A 179 -1.09 5.01 -18.60
C PRO A 179 -0.19 3.91 -18.04
N GLU A 180 0.01 2.84 -18.80
CA GLU A 180 0.89 1.71 -18.45
C GLU A 180 2.32 2.15 -18.08
N GLU A 181 2.87 3.16 -18.75
CA GLU A 181 4.20 3.71 -18.44
C GLU A 181 4.25 4.34 -17.03
N VAL A 182 3.16 4.98 -16.59
CA VAL A 182 3.05 5.55 -15.25
C VAL A 182 2.96 4.43 -14.21
N HIS A 183 2.17 3.39 -14.47
CA HIS A 183 2.11 2.18 -13.63
C HIS A 183 3.49 1.56 -13.44
N GLN A 184 4.24 1.36 -14.52
CA GLN A 184 5.59 0.79 -14.48
C GLN A 184 6.57 1.68 -13.71
N ARG A 185 6.49 3.00 -13.87
CA ARG A 185 7.33 3.95 -13.12
C ARG A 185 7.02 3.94 -11.63
N LEU A 186 5.74 3.88 -11.26
CA LEU A 186 5.31 3.80 -9.86
C LEU A 186 5.73 2.46 -9.22
N SER A 187 5.48 1.34 -9.91
CA SER A 187 5.96 0.01 -9.53
C SER A 187 7.48 -0.02 -9.31
N MET A 188 8.26 0.52 -10.24
CA MET A 188 9.72 0.67 -10.11
C MET A 188 10.11 1.50 -8.88
N SER A 189 9.42 2.62 -8.63
CA SER A 189 9.71 3.46 -7.46
C SER A 189 9.50 2.71 -6.13
N LEU A 190 8.47 1.86 -6.05
CA LEU A 190 8.19 1.03 -4.88
C LEU A 190 9.24 -0.08 -4.71
N ASP A 191 9.72 -0.68 -5.80
CA ASP A 191 10.85 -1.64 -5.76
C ASP A 191 12.13 -0.99 -5.21
N LEU A 192 12.47 0.20 -5.72
CA LEU A 192 13.63 0.97 -5.29
C LEU A 192 13.54 1.34 -3.80
N LEU A 193 12.38 1.84 -3.36
CA LEU A 193 12.15 2.23 -1.97
C LEU A 193 12.15 1.01 -1.03
N GLY A 194 11.47 -0.07 -1.41
CA GLY A 194 11.44 -1.31 -0.66
C GLY A 194 12.82 -1.93 -0.50
N THR A 195 13.62 -1.92 -1.57
CA THR A 195 15.03 -2.36 -1.53
C THR A 195 15.85 -1.47 -0.60
N ALA A 196 15.68 -0.16 -0.64
CA ALA A 196 16.40 0.76 0.25
C ALA A 196 16.08 0.49 1.74
N TYR A 197 14.80 0.29 2.08
CA TYR A 197 14.40 -0.12 3.44
C TYR A 197 15.03 -1.45 3.87
N ALA A 198 15.02 -2.45 2.99
CA ALA A 198 15.64 -3.74 3.30
C ALA A 198 17.15 -3.59 3.57
N LYS A 199 17.85 -2.77 2.78
CA LYS A 199 19.29 -2.54 2.92
C LYS A 199 19.70 -1.81 4.19
N ILE A 200 18.81 -1.01 4.78
CA ILE A 200 19.05 -0.36 6.08
C ILE A 200 18.57 -1.21 7.27
N GLY A 201 17.99 -2.39 7.02
CA GLY A 201 17.52 -3.32 8.05
C GLY A 201 16.07 -3.11 8.49
N GLU A 202 15.34 -2.17 7.89
CA GLU A 202 13.92 -1.90 8.17
C GLU A 202 13.03 -2.88 7.40
N LEU A 203 13.12 -4.16 7.77
CA LEU A 203 12.52 -5.25 7.00
C LEU A 203 10.99 -5.24 7.00
N GLU A 204 10.35 -4.76 8.06
CA GLU A 204 8.88 -4.63 8.09
C GLU A 204 8.41 -3.58 7.08
N ALA A 205 8.98 -2.38 7.11
CA ALA A 205 8.69 -1.32 6.15
C ALA A 205 8.98 -1.78 4.72
N ALA A 206 10.09 -2.48 4.49
CA ALA A 206 10.41 -3.05 3.19
C ALA A 206 9.30 -3.99 2.68
N ASN A 207 8.82 -4.90 3.53
CA ASN A 207 7.75 -5.83 3.16
C ASN A 207 6.43 -5.10 2.84
N GLU A 208 6.07 -4.06 3.57
CA GLU A 208 4.86 -3.27 3.31
C GLU A 208 4.93 -2.54 1.96
N VAL A 209 6.03 -1.85 1.70
CA VAL A 209 6.25 -1.12 0.44
C VAL A 209 6.28 -2.07 -0.76
N LEU A 210 6.99 -3.20 -0.65
CA LEU A 210 7.10 -4.17 -1.73
C LEU A 210 5.76 -4.89 -2.01
N ARG A 211 4.92 -5.13 -0.98
CA ARG A 211 3.56 -5.64 -1.18
C ARG A 211 2.70 -4.66 -1.96
N LEU A 212 2.78 -3.36 -1.66
CA LEU A 212 2.13 -2.33 -2.46
C LEU A 212 2.68 -2.32 -3.89
N GLY A 213 3.99 -2.46 -4.07
CA GLY A 213 4.63 -2.60 -5.38
C GLY A 213 4.07 -3.76 -6.20
N VAL A 214 3.92 -4.94 -5.60
CA VAL A 214 3.31 -6.11 -6.25
C VAL A 214 1.86 -5.84 -6.67
N GLN A 215 1.07 -5.13 -5.85
CA GLN A 215 -0.31 -4.78 -6.22
C GLN A 215 -0.35 -3.85 -7.44
N TRP A 216 0.57 -2.88 -7.52
CA TRP A 216 0.71 -1.97 -8.66
C TRP A 216 1.22 -2.68 -9.91
N ALA A 217 2.17 -3.61 -9.77
CA ALA A 217 2.74 -4.32 -10.91
C ALA A 217 1.73 -5.25 -11.60
N GLY A 218 0.67 -5.69 -10.91
CA GLY A 218 -0.37 -6.55 -11.48
C GLY A 218 0.20 -7.81 -12.14
N GLU A 219 -0.09 -7.99 -13.44
CA GLU A 219 0.46 -9.09 -14.26
C GLU A 219 1.65 -8.65 -15.15
N SER A 220 2.19 -7.45 -14.95
CA SER A 220 3.32 -6.95 -15.74
C SER A 220 4.58 -7.80 -15.56
N GLY A 221 5.50 -7.69 -16.52
CA GLY A 221 6.80 -8.37 -16.44
C GLY A 221 7.65 -7.93 -15.24
N GLN A 222 7.42 -6.75 -14.67
CA GLN A 222 8.11 -6.26 -13.46
C GLN A 222 7.69 -7.00 -12.18
N ALA A 223 6.51 -7.64 -12.17
CA ALA A 223 6.01 -8.35 -11.00
C ALA A 223 7.00 -9.43 -10.52
N GLY A 224 7.72 -10.09 -11.44
CA GLY A 224 8.74 -11.08 -11.10
C GLY A 224 9.84 -10.52 -10.19
N THR A 225 10.37 -9.34 -10.52
CA THR A 225 11.43 -8.66 -9.74
C THR A 225 10.93 -8.27 -8.35
N LEU A 226 9.72 -7.69 -8.27
CA LEU A 226 9.10 -7.31 -6.99
C LEU A 226 8.82 -8.53 -6.10
N PHE A 227 8.33 -9.64 -6.66
CA PHE A 227 8.16 -10.89 -5.91
C PHE A 227 9.49 -11.44 -5.39
N LEU A 228 10.58 -11.30 -6.16
CA LEU A 228 11.92 -11.69 -5.73
C LEU A 228 12.41 -10.81 -4.58
N ALA A 229 12.28 -9.49 -4.69
CA ALA A 229 12.65 -8.54 -3.64
C ALA A 229 11.86 -8.80 -2.34
N LEU A 230 10.54 -8.99 -2.45
CA LEU A 230 9.67 -9.30 -1.32
C LEU A 230 10.02 -10.66 -0.69
N GLY A 231 10.30 -11.67 -1.52
CA GLY A 231 10.76 -12.98 -1.07
C GLY A 231 12.09 -12.92 -0.32
N ARG A 232 13.02 -12.08 -0.77
CA ARG A 232 14.30 -11.80 -0.10
C ARG A 232 14.07 -11.17 1.27
N ALA A 233 13.34 -10.07 1.34
CA ALA A 233 13.01 -9.38 2.60
C ALA A 233 12.30 -10.31 3.59
N SER A 234 11.36 -11.14 3.11
CA SER A 234 10.68 -12.15 3.93
C SER A 234 11.61 -13.26 4.42
N THR A 235 12.62 -13.65 3.62
CA THR A 235 13.63 -14.64 4.04
C THR A 235 14.52 -14.08 5.14
N GLU A 236 14.95 -12.83 5.00
CA GLU A 236 15.76 -12.12 5.99
C GLU A 236 15.00 -11.83 7.30
N SER A 237 13.66 -11.76 7.22
CA SER A 237 12.76 -11.61 8.38
C SER A 237 12.36 -12.95 9.02
N ASP A 238 13.00 -14.07 8.67
CA ASP A 238 12.65 -15.44 9.09
C ASP A 238 11.19 -15.87 8.77
N LYS A 239 10.49 -15.15 7.87
CA LYS A 239 9.13 -15.47 7.38
C LYS A 239 9.18 -16.51 6.26
N HIS A 240 9.83 -17.64 6.53
CA HIS A 240 10.15 -18.65 5.51
C HIS A 240 8.92 -19.25 4.81
N GLY A 241 7.78 -19.36 5.50
CA GLY A 241 6.53 -19.86 4.89
C GLY A 241 6.01 -18.96 3.77
N GLU A 242 6.04 -17.65 3.99
CA GLU A 242 5.64 -16.63 3.01
C GLU A 242 6.65 -16.55 1.87
N SER A 243 7.94 -16.49 2.22
CA SER A 243 9.07 -16.45 1.29
C SER A 243 9.01 -17.57 0.23
N ILE A 244 8.66 -18.81 0.60
CA ILE A 244 8.54 -19.92 -0.36
C ILE A 244 7.51 -19.61 -1.46
N GLY A 245 6.34 -19.07 -1.09
CA GLY A 245 5.28 -18.74 -2.04
C GLY A 245 5.71 -17.64 -2.99
N LEU A 246 6.30 -16.58 -2.44
CA LEU A 246 6.80 -15.41 -3.16
C LEU A 246 7.89 -15.78 -4.17
N LEU A 247 8.92 -16.52 -3.74
CA LEU A 247 10.05 -16.90 -4.59
C LEU A 247 9.62 -17.85 -5.72
N ARG A 248 8.70 -18.78 -5.45
CA ARG A 248 8.12 -19.63 -6.50
C ARG A 248 7.26 -18.85 -7.50
N ARG A 249 6.63 -17.76 -7.06
CA ARG A 249 5.89 -16.87 -7.95
C ARG A 249 6.85 -16.03 -8.79
N ALA A 250 7.92 -15.50 -8.20
CA ALA A 250 8.98 -14.78 -8.89
C ALA A 250 9.58 -15.60 -10.05
N ILE A 251 10.00 -16.84 -9.78
CA ILE A 251 10.55 -17.75 -10.81
C ILE A 251 9.53 -17.99 -11.93
N ARG A 252 8.25 -18.25 -11.59
CA ARG A 252 7.18 -18.44 -12.59
C ARG A 252 6.93 -17.23 -13.47
N LEU A 253 7.25 -16.04 -12.98
CA LEU A 253 7.13 -14.77 -13.70
C LEU A 253 8.45 -14.38 -14.41
N GLY A 254 9.46 -15.25 -14.39
CA GLY A 254 10.72 -15.05 -15.12
C GLY A 254 11.82 -14.33 -14.35
N ALA A 255 11.71 -14.18 -13.02
CA ALA A 255 12.81 -13.68 -12.21
C ALA A 255 14.02 -14.63 -12.27
N GLU A 256 15.23 -14.09 -12.10
CA GLU A 256 16.47 -14.85 -12.27
C GLU A 256 16.58 -15.99 -11.25
N GLU A 257 16.54 -17.23 -11.73
CA GLU A 257 16.62 -18.43 -10.88
C GLU A 257 17.91 -18.48 -10.05
N ARG A 258 19.02 -17.96 -10.60
CA ARG A 258 20.31 -17.87 -9.92
C ARG A 258 20.21 -17.08 -8.61
N GLU A 259 19.36 -16.07 -8.55
CA GLU A 259 19.12 -15.27 -7.34
C GLU A 259 18.03 -15.86 -6.44
N ALA A 260 16.95 -16.37 -7.03
CA ALA A 260 15.78 -16.84 -6.30
C ALA A 260 16.02 -18.19 -5.60
N LEU A 261 16.71 -19.13 -6.27
CA LEU A 261 16.90 -20.49 -5.76
C LEU A 261 17.71 -20.59 -4.46
N PRO A 262 18.79 -19.80 -4.24
CA PRO A 262 19.47 -19.78 -2.95
C PRO A 262 18.56 -19.37 -1.78
N LEU A 263 17.70 -18.37 -1.98
CA LEU A 263 16.72 -17.94 -0.98
C LEU A 263 15.65 -19.01 -0.76
N LEU A 264 15.18 -19.63 -1.83
CA LEU A 264 14.17 -20.67 -1.77
C LEU A 264 14.71 -21.92 -1.05
N ALA A 265 15.94 -22.33 -1.33
CA ALA A 265 16.60 -23.44 -0.65
C ALA A 265 16.70 -23.20 0.86
N ARG A 266 17.09 -21.99 1.29
CA ARG A 266 17.15 -21.60 2.71
C ARG A 266 15.78 -21.69 3.38
N SER A 267 14.75 -21.09 2.78
CA SER A 267 13.40 -21.11 3.33
C SER A 267 12.78 -22.51 3.38
N LEU A 268 13.03 -23.34 2.35
CA LEU A 268 12.60 -24.74 2.34
C LEU A 268 13.29 -25.56 3.43
N ALA A 269 14.60 -25.37 3.62
CA ALA A 269 15.37 -26.05 4.67
C ALA A 269 14.88 -25.68 6.07
N ALA A 270 14.60 -24.39 6.31
CA ALA A 270 14.03 -23.92 7.58
C ALA A 270 12.63 -24.49 7.88
N ARG A 271 11.90 -24.91 6.83
CA ARG A 271 10.58 -25.55 6.92
C ARG A 271 10.63 -27.08 6.83
N ASP A 272 11.81 -27.66 7.02
CA ASP A 272 12.05 -29.10 7.01
C ASP A 272 11.77 -29.80 5.66
N GLN A 273 11.70 -29.04 4.56
CA GLN A 273 11.50 -29.57 3.20
C GLN A 273 12.84 -29.93 2.56
N ILE A 274 13.56 -30.87 3.18
CA ILE A 274 15.00 -31.13 2.96
C ILE A 274 15.32 -31.55 1.52
N LEU A 275 14.53 -32.45 0.91
CA LEU A 275 14.78 -32.87 -0.47
C LEU A 275 14.61 -31.70 -1.45
N ALA A 276 13.54 -30.92 -1.31
CA ALA A 276 13.28 -29.77 -2.16
C ALA A 276 14.37 -28.69 -1.99
N ALA A 277 14.79 -28.44 -0.75
CA ALA A 277 15.89 -27.53 -0.45
C ALA A 277 17.19 -27.96 -1.14
N MET A 278 17.51 -29.26 -1.11
CA MET A 278 18.73 -29.79 -1.73
C MET A 278 18.70 -29.65 -3.26
N VAL A 279 17.56 -29.95 -3.89
CA VAL A 279 17.38 -29.77 -5.34
C VAL A 279 17.54 -28.30 -5.74
N CYS A 280 16.92 -27.37 -4.99
CA CYS A 280 17.10 -25.94 -5.24
C CYS A 280 18.55 -25.50 -5.07
N ALA A 281 19.26 -26.00 -4.05
CA ALA A 281 20.64 -25.64 -3.79
C ALA A 281 21.60 -26.14 -4.89
N GLU A 282 21.45 -27.38 -5.36
CA GLU A 282 22.23 -27.91 -6.49
C GLU A 282 21.97 -27.11 -7.77
N ARG A 283 20.69 -26.87 -8.09
CA ARG A 283 20.32 -26.10 -9.28
C ARG A 283 20.87 -24.68 -9.23
N ALA A 284 20.85 -24.03 -8.06
CA ALA A 284 21.45 -22.72 -7.89
C ALA A 284 22.96 -22.74 -8.17
N CYS A 285 23.68 -23.77 -7.69
CA CYS A 285 25.10 -23.94 -7.99
C CYS A 285 25.38 -24.20 -9.48
N GLU A 286 24.56 -25.01 -10.16
CA GLU A 286 24.65 -25.24 -11.62
C GLU A 286 24.49 -23.93 -12.42
N LEU A 287 23.63 -23.04 -11.93
CA LEU A 287 23.40 -21.70 -12.51
C LEU A 287 24.47 -20.67 -12.08
N GLY A 288 25.50 -21.08 -11.33
CA GLY A 288 26.60 -20.21 -10.92
C GLY A 288 26.27 -19.26 -9.77
N ALA A 289 25.27 -19.58 -8.93
CA ALA A 289 25.08 -18.88 -7.66
C ALA A 289 26.29 -19.07 -6.73
N ASP A 290 26.50 -18.15 -5.79
CA ASP A 290 27.64 -18.21 -4.87
C ASP A 290 27.67 -19.54 -4.11
N ALA A 291 28.69 -20.34 -4.41
CA ALA A 291 28.84 -21.67 -3.87
C ALA A 291 29.20 -21.64 -2.39
N ASP A 292 29.88 -20.59 -1.92
CA ASP A 292 30.32 -20.49 -0.52
C ASP A 292 29.11 -20.24 0.40
N ASP A 293 28.17 -19.39 -0.02
CA ASP A 293 26.90 -19.14 0.67
C ASP A 293 26.03 -20.40 0.82
N LEU A 294 26.07 -21.29 -0.18
CA LEU A 294 25.26 -22.51 -0.21
C LEU A 294 25.97 -23.74 0.34
N LYS A 295 27.29 -23.71 0.49
CA LYS A 295 28.09 -24.87 0.92
C LYS A 295 27.65 -25.41 2.27
N ALA A 296 27.58 -24.54 3.28
CA ALA A 296 27.18 -24.93 4.64
C ALA A 296 25.71 -25.42 4.70
N LEU A 297 24.85 -24.93 3.80
CA LEU A 297 23.48 -25.42 3.67
C LEU A 297 23.48 -26.83 3.07
N ARG A 298 24.20 -27.04 1.97
CA ARG A 298 24.29 -28.32 1.27
C ARG A 298 24.88 -29.43 2.14
N GLU A 299 25.98 -29.17 2.84
CA GLU A 299 26.59 -30.14 3.77
C GLU A 299 25.59 -30.59 4.85
N ARG A 300 24.80 -29.66 5.38
CA ARG A 300 23.76 -29.95 6.36
C ARG A 300 22.61 -30.77 5.76
N LEU A 301 22.15 -30.42 4.56
CA LEU A 301 21.08 -31.14 3.87
C LEU A 301 21.52 -32.56 3.48
N GLU A 302 22.75 -32.70 2.99
CA GLU A 302 23.35 -33.99 2.63
C GLU A 302 23.50 -34.89 3.85
N ALA A 303 23.99 -34.37 4.98
CA ALA A 303 24.07 -35.12 6.24
C ALA A 303 22.68 -35.62 6.71
N ARG A 304 21.63 -34.83 6.49
CA ARG A 304 20.24 -35.21 6.84
C ARG A 304 19.64 -36.23 5.89
N LEU A 305 19.92 -36.14 4.59
CA LEU A 305 19.42 -37.08 3.59
C LEU A 305 20.19 -38.40 3.59
N GLY A 306 21.47 -38.36 3.95
CA GLY A 306 22.37 -39.50 3.98
C GLY A 306 22.38 -40.28 2.66
N GLY A 307 22.35 -41.61 2.75
CA GLY A 307 22.35 -42.50 1.59
C GLY A 307 21.13 -42.38 0.67
N SER A 308 20.08 -41.64 1.07
CA SER A 308 18.90 -41.39 0.23
C SER A 308 19.20 -40.42 -0.91
N TRP A 309 20.12 -39.47 -0.69
CA TRP A 309 20.45 -38.45 -1.69
C TRP A 309 21.15 -39.02 -2.94
N PRO A 310 22.23 -39.83 -2.82
CA PRO A 310 22.84 -40.48 -3.98
C PRO A 310 21.86 -41.37 -4.76
N ARG A 311 20.97 -42.10 -4.05
CA ARG A 311 19.94 -42.94 -4.69
C ARG A 311 18.95 -42.10 -5.51
N PHE A 312 18.50 -40.98 -4.96
CA PHE A 312 17.63 -40.05 -5.66
C PHE A 312 18.31 -39.48 -6.92
N ARG A 313 19.59 -39.09 -6.83
CA ARG A 313 20.35 -38.60 -7.99
C ARG A 313 20.43 -39.63 -9.12
N VAL A 314 20.72 -40.89 -8.79
CA VAL A 314 20.75 -41.99 -9.78
C VAL A 314 19.38 -42.21 -10.41
N MET A 315 18.31 -42.15 -9.61
CA MET A 315 16.94 -42.30 -10.11
C MET A 315 16.57 -41.21 -11.12
N VAL A 316 16.87 -39.94 -10.82
CA VAL A 316 16.55 -38.81 -11.70
C VAL A 316 17.42 -38.82 -12.97
N ALA A 317 18.71 -39.18 -12.86
CA ALA A 317 19.61 -39.29 -14.01
C ALA A 317 19.32 -40.50 -14.90
N GLY A 318 18.66 -41.54 -14.39
CA GLY A 318 18.27 -42.74 -15.13
C GLY A 318 16.88 -42.67 -15.78
N THR A 319 16.22 -41.51 -15.73
CA THR A 319 14.88 -41.26 -16.32
C THR A 319 14.90 -40.48 -17.64
N GLU A 320 16.07 -40.38 -18.30
CA GLU A 320 16.18 -40.00 -19.72
C GLU A 320 15.99 -41.22 -20.65
#